data_AF-C6HCZ5-F1
#
_entry.id   AF-C6HCZ5-F1
#
_cell.length_a   1.000
_cell.length_b   1.000
_cell.length_c   1.000
_cell.angle_alpha   90.00
_cell.angle_beta   90.00
_cell.angle_gamma   90.00
#
_symmetry.space_group_name_H-M   'P 1'
#
loop_
_entity.id
_entity.type
_entity.pdbx_description
1 polymer ?
#
loop_
_entity_poly.entity_id
_entity_poly.type
_entity_poly.pdbx_seq_one_letter_code
_entity_poly.pdbx_strand_id
1 'polypeptide(L)'
;MRSYPYDRILFHPGYVCRTCHTLKPARTLLLSMFVLLSYGTYLGYSILDRYLQDTLVLSFPTAMRSKHWAEGIEWGMYFELWGYAIADDIVVGGVFLLAMLTVLLPLAMFLYHVYLIWSGMTTNESAKWGDWRDDIADGLVFKARKSEIYPQKHPDAHIVEPYVPWPIQVDQTLIFTDDGNPPRVGFSLARECSSITQPGDLDAIADLRWMRLQSLKDVVNIYDRGFWANLRDALHLRR
;
A
#
# COMPACT_ATOMS: atom_id res chain seq x y z
N MET A 1 -5.93 -15.57 9.43
CA MET A 1 -5.91 -16.49 8.26
C MET A 1 -7.19 -17.30 7.96
N ARG A 2 -8.04 -17.65 8.95
CA ARG A 2 -9.34 -18.32 8.71
C ARG A 2 -10.25 -17.64 7.66
N SER A 3 -10.05 -16.34 7.41
CA SER A 3 -10.93 -15.55 6.55
C SER A 3 -10.61 -15.65 5.04
N TYR A 4 -9.46 -16.19 4.64
CA TYR A 4 -9.06 -16.23 3.21
C TYR A 4 -8.35 -17.53 2.80
N PRO A 5 -9.02 -18.69 2.88
CA PRO A 5 -8.51 -19.90 2.26
C PRO A 5 -8.74 -19.79 0.75
N TYR A 6 -7.72 -20.08 -0.06
CA TYR A 6 -7.70 -20.19 -1.52
C TYR A 6 -7.43 -18.91 -2.36
N ASP A 7 -6.21 -18.89 -2.91
CA ASP A 7 -5.88 -18.36 -4.23
C ASP A 7 -6.77 -19.04 -5.29
N ARG A 8 -7.87 -18.38 -5.68
CA ARG A 8 -8.66 -18.55 -6.93
C ARG A 8 -10.02 -17.82 -6.92
N ILE A 9 -10.37 -17.11 -5.85
CA ILE A 9 -11.72 -16.50 -5.71
C ILE A 9 -11.78 -15.03 -6.18
N LEU A 10 -10.67 -14.28 -6.20
CA LEU A 10 -10.70 -12.84 -6.53
C LEU A 10 -9.83 -12.42 -7.73
N PHE A 11 -8.94 -13.29 -8.22
CA PHE A 11 -8.17 -13.04 -9.43
C PHE A 11 -8.29 -14.21 -10.40
N HIS A 12 -9.12 -14.02 -11.42
CA HIS A 12 -9.13 -14.87 -12.61
C HIS A 12 -8.21 -14.23 -13.66
N PRO A 13 -7.03 -14.81 -13.96
CA PRO A 13 -6.24 -14.33 -15.08
C PRO A 13 -7.07 -14.44 -16.37
N GLY A 14 -7.21 -13.32 -17.10
CA GLY A 14 -7.90 -13.29 -18.39
C GLY A 14 -9.20 -12.49 -18.47
N TYR A 15 -9.69 -11.87 -17.38
CA TYR A 15 -10.87 -10.99 -17.47
C TYR A 15 -10.49 -9.56 -17.88
N VAL A 16 -10.83 -9.24 -19.13
CA VAL A 16 -10.70 -7.91 -19.71
C VAL A 16 -12.00 -7.13 -19.48
N CYS A 17 -11.90 -5.87 -19.04
CA CYS A 17 -13.04 -4.94 -18.93
C CYS A 17 -13.83 -4.88 -20.24
N ARG A 18 -15.12 -5.24 -20.24
CA ARG A 18 -15.97 -5.21 -21.46
C ARG A 18 -16.12 -3.82 -22.07
N THR A 19 -16.01 -2.76 -21.28
CA THR A 19 -16.19 -1.36 -21.73
C THR A 19 -14.92 -0.80 -22.35
N CYS A 20 -13.77 -1.23 -21.86
CA CYS A 20 -12.50 -0.53 -22.07
C CYS A 20 -11.39 -1.42 -22.62
N HIS A 21 -11.67 -2.72 -22.80
CA HIS A 21 -10.76 -3.74 -23.30
C HIS A 21 -9.36 -3.73 -22.66
N THR A 22 -9.27 -3.19 -21.45
CA THR A 22 -8.04 -3.02 -20.67
C THR A 22 -8.25 -3.62 -19.28
N LEU A 23 -7.24 -4.34 -18.77
CA LEU A 23 -7.14 -4.61 -17.34
C LEU A 23 -6.90 -3.25 -16.69
N LYS A 24 -7.93 -2.66 -16.08
CA LYS A 24 -7.81 -1.37 -15.40
C LYS A 24 -7.02 -1.56 -14.10
N PRO A 25 -5.79 -1.03 -13.94
CA PRO A 25 -5.39 -0.60 -12.63
C PRO A 25 -6.07 0.75 -12.36
N ALA A 26 -6.73 0.90 -11.21
CA ALA A 26 -7.19 2.19 -10.68
C ALA A 26 -6.03 3.20 -10.43
N ARG A 27 -4.81 2.86 -10.81
CA ARG A 27 -3.55 3.54 -10.47
C ARG A 27 -3.28 4.76 -11.36
N THR A 28 -3.66 4.72 -12.64
CA THR A 28 -3.56 5.87 -13.55
C THR A 28 -4.58 6.95 -13.21
N LEU A 29 -5.75 6.56 -12.70
CA LEU A 29 -6.77 7.48 -12.22
C LEU A 29 -6.25 8.34 -11.06
N LEU A 30 -5.62 7.73 -10.05
CA LEU A 30 -5.07 8.46 -8.90
C LEU A 30 -4.02 9.50 -9.31
N LEU A 31 -3.13 9.15 -10.24
CA LEU A 31 -2.15 10.09 -10.78
C LEU A 31 -2.85 11.24 -11.55
N SER A 32 -3.82 10.93 -12.41
CA SER A 32 -4.56 11.95 -13.14
C SER A 32 -5.37 12.88 -12.22
N MET A 33 -5.97 12.34 -11.16
CA MET A 33 -6.69 13.13 -10.16
C MET A 33 -5.74 14.02 -9.39
N PHE A 34 -4.58 13.52 -8.96
CA PHE A 34 -3.55 14.33 -8.32
C PHE A 34 -3.12 15.50 -9.22
N VAL A 35 -2.77 15.22 -10.48
CA VAL A 35 -2.37 16.25 -11.45
C VAL A 35 -3.47 17.30 -11.66
N LEU A 36 -4.72 16.86 -11.85
CA LEU A 36 -5.85 17.76 -12.07
C LEU A 36 -6.12 18.66 -10.86
N LEU A 37 -6.08 18.10 -9.64
CA LEU A 37 -6.31 18.85 -8.41
C LEU A 37 -5.15 19.80 -8.11
N SER A 38 -3.89 19.37 -8.28
CA SER A 38 -2.73 20.26 -8.16
C SER A 38 -2.81 21.43 -9.15
N TYR A 39 -3.23 21.16 -10.39
CA TYR A 39 -3.44 22.20 -11.38
C TYR A 39 -4.58 23.15 -10.99
N GLY A 40 -5.71 22.62 -10.48
CA GLY A 40 -6.82 23.43 -9.97
C GLY A 40 -6.42 24.32 -8.79
N THR A 41 -5.65 23.80 -7.83
CA THR A 41 -5.10 24.57 -6.72
C THR A 41 -4.17 25.68 -7.21
N TYR A 42 -3.26 25.37 -8.13
CA TYR A 42 -2.36 26.36 -8.72
C TYR A 42 -3.11 27.46 -9.48
N LEU A 43 -4.08 27.08 -10.32
CA LEU A 43 -4.86 28.02 -11.10
C LEU A 43 -5.71 28.92 -10.18
N GLY A 44 -6.41 28.33 -9.21
CA GLY A 44 -7.21 29.08 -8.23
C GLY A 44 -6.37 30.06 -7.41
N TYR A 45 -5.19 29.62 -6.94
CA TYR A 45 -4.23 30.50 -6.27
C TYR A 45 -3.80 31.65 -7.18
N SER A 46 -3.42 31.37 -8.42
CA SER A 46 -2.94 32.40 -9.36
C SER A 46 -3.99 33.44 -9.74
N ILE A 47 -5.27 33.05 -9.80
CA ILE A 47 -6.37 33.97 -10.12
C ILE A 47 -6.63 34.90 -8.93
N LEU A 48 -6.75 34.34 -7.72
CA LEU A 48 -7.00 35.10 -6.50
C LEU A 48 -5.80 36.01 -6.14
N ASP A 49 -4.57 35.51 -6.33
CA ASP A 49 -3.35 36.30 -6.13
C ASP A 49 -3.29 37.51 -7.07
N ARG A 50 -3.63 37.32 -8.36
CA ARG A 50 -3.73 38.44 -9.31
C ARG A 50 -4.84 39.41 -8.95
N TYR A 51 -6.00 38.90 -8.53
CA TYR A 51 -7.09 39.75 -8.08
C TYR A 51 -6.68 40.63 -6.90
N LEU A 52 -5.98 40.07 -5.91
CA LEU A 52 -5.45 40.83 -4.77
C LEU A 52 -4.38 41.83 -5.20
N GLN A 53 -3.47 41.41 -6.09
CA GLN A 53 -2.45 42.29 -6.64
C GLN A 53 -3.07 43.50 -7.35
N ASP A 54 -4.07 43.28 -8.21
CA ASP A 54 -4.74 44.35 -8.95
C ASP A 54 -5.55 45.25 -8.00
N THR A 55 -6.27 44.66 -7.05
CA THR A 55 -7.12 45.42 -6.12
C THR A 55 -6.30 46.26 -5.15
N LEU A 56 -5.25 45.70 -4.54
CA LEU A 56 -4.50 46.37 -3.48
C LEU A 56 -3.38 47.26 -4.01
N VAL A 57 -2.64 46.80 -5.02
CA VAL A 57 -1.43 47.49 -5.50
C VAL A 57 -1.78 48.52 -6.59
N LEU A 58 -2.71 48.22 -7.50
CA LEU A 58 -3.09 49.17 -8.55
C LEU A 58 -4.10 50.22 -8.06
N SER A 59 -5.03 49.86 -7.16
CA SER A 59 -6.05 50.81 -6.68
C SER A 59 -5.57 51.69 -5.52
N PHE A 60 -4.57 51.25 -4.74
CA PHE A 60 -4.02 52.02 -3.61
C PHE A 60 -2.48 52.16 -3.68
N PRO A 61 -1.93 52.81 -4.72
CA PRO A 61 -0.48 52.88 -4.95
C PRO A 61 0.30 53.64 -3.84
N THR A 62 -0.37 54.39 -2.97
CA THR A 62 0.24 55.06 -1.81
C THR A 62 0.29 54.18 -0.56
N ALA A 63 -0.54 53.14 -0.46
CA ALA A 63 -0.64 52.26 0.71
C ALA A 63 0.29 51.05 0.62
N MET A 64 0.55 50.53 -0.59
CA MET A 64 1.44 49.39 -0.83
C MET A 64 2.59 49.78 -1.77
N ARG A 65 3.80 49.87 -1.20
CA ARG A 65 5.03 50.20 -1.94
C ARG A 65 5.79 48.97 -2.43
N SER A 66 5.37 47.78 -1.98
CA SER A 66 5.96 46.49 -2.33
C SER A 66 5.60 46.04 -3.75
N LYS A 67 6.42 45.16 -4.31
CA LYS A 67 6.21 44.64 -5.67
C LYS A 67 5.07 43.61 -5.70
N HIS A 68 4.91 42.88 -4.60
CA HIS A 68 3.84 41.91 -4.39
C HIS A 68 3.02 42.29 -3.15
N TRP A 69 1.70 42.11 -3.23
CA TRP A 69 0.77 42.52 -2.17
C TRP A 69 1.04 41.82 -0.81
N ALA A 70 1.65 40.63 -0.81
CA ALA A 70 1.94 39.88 0.40
C ALA A 70 3.31 40.21 1.04
N GLU A 71 4.12 41.07 0.43
CA GLU A 71 5.42 41.46 1.00
C GLU A 71 5.25 42.40 2.19
N GLY A 72 5.77 42.00 3.36
CA GLY A 72 5.85 42.86 4.55
C GLY A 72 4.56 42.99 5.36
N ILE A 73 3.53 42.20 5.06
CA ILE A 73 2.28 42.17 5.84
C ILE A 73 2.33 41.13 6.96
N GLU A 74 1.62 41.40 8.05
CA GLU A 74 1.46 40.44 9.16
C GLU A 74 0.58 39.25 8.76
N TRP A 75 0.81 38.10 9.38
CA TRP A 75 0.05 36.87 9.12
C TRP A 75 -1.46 37.03 9.28
N GLY A 76 -1.92 37.82 10.26
CA GLY A 76 -3.35 38.08 10.46
C GLY A 76 -3.98 38.76 9.25
N MET A 77 -3.36 39.84 8.78
CA MET A 77 -3.78 40.58 7.58
C MET A 77 -3.69 39.71 6.32
N TYR A 78 -2.67 38.85 6.21
CA TYR A 78 -2.53 37.92 5.09
C TYR A 78 -3.76 37.01 4.97
N PHE A 79 -4.18 36.37 6.07
CA PHE A 79 -5.35 35.48 6.05
C PHE A 79 -6.66 36.25 5.86
N GLU A 80 -6.76 37.47 6.39
CA GLU A 80 -7.93 38.32 6.21
C GLU A 80 -8.12 38.73 4.74
N LEU A 81 -7.05 39.15 4.06
CA LEU A 81 -7.06 39.49 2.63
C LEU A 81 -7.37 38.27 1.75
N TRP A 82 -6.82 37.10 2.07
CA TRP A 82 -7.19 35.86 1.39
C TRP A 82 -8.66 35.50 1.62
N GLY A 83 -9.16 35.64 2.84
CA GLY A 83 -10.57 35.45 3.17
C GLY A 83 -11.48 36.39 2.37
N TYR A 84 -11.07 37.65 2.23
CA TYR A 84 -11.77 38.64 1.41
C TYR A 84 -11.79 38.25 -0.07
N ALA A 85 -10.63 37.90 -0.65
CA ALA A 85 -10.55 37.50 -2.07
C ALA A 85 -11.41 36.26 -2.37
N ILE A 86 -11.44 35.30 -1.46
CA ILE A 86 -12.28 34.09 -1.56
C ILE A 86 -13.77 34.43 -1.43
N ALA A 87 -14.12 35.40 -0.58
CA ALA A 87 -15.51 35.81 -0.38
C ALA A 87 -16.06 36.64 -1.54
N ASP A 88 -15.21 37.44 -2.20
CA ASP A 88 -15.60 38.27 -3.34
C ASP A 88 -15.95 37.41 -4.57
N ASP A 89 -15.09 36.45 -4.92
CA ASP A 89 -15.40 35.43 -5.93
C ASP A 89 -15.53 34.04 -5.28
N ILE A 90 -16.72 33.79 -4.73
CA ILE A 90 -17.03 32.53 -4.04
C ILE A 90 -16.93 31.29 -4.94
N VAL A 91 -17.06 31.45 -6.27
CA VAL A 91 -16.97 30.33 -7.21
C VAL A 91 -15.51 29.91 -7.37
N VAL A 92 -14.63 30.86 -7.70
CA VAL A 92 -13.19 30.60 -7.82
C VAL A 92 -12.60 30.20 -6.47
N GLY A 93 -12.94 30.93 -5.40
CA GLY A 93 -12.54 30.64 -4.03
C GLY A 93 -12.98 29.25 -3.56
N GLY A 94 -14.22 28.86 -3.84
CA GLY A 94 -14.75 27.53 -3.49
C GLY A 94 -14.03 26.40 -4.23
N VAL A 95 -13.80 26.55 -5.54
CA VAL A 95 -13.06 25.55 -6.34
C VAL A 95 -11.61 25.44 -5.88
N PHE A 96 -10.96 26.57 -5.59
CA PHE A 96 -9.59 26.61 -5.07
C PHE A 96 -9.46 25.86 -3.75
N LEU A 97 -10.32 26.17 -2.76
CA LEU A 97 -10.30 25.53 -1.45
C LEU A 97 -10.59 24.03 -1.53
N LEU A 98 -11.59 23.64 -2.34
CA LEU A 98 -11.92 22.24 -2.54
C LEU A 98 -10.74 21.48 -3.18
N ALA A 99 -10.13 22.03 -4.22
CA ALA A 99 -8.98 21.40 -4.87
C ALA A 99 -7.79 21.27 -3.91
N MET A 100 -7.49 22.34 -3.16
CA MET A 100 -6.40 22.36 -2.18
C MET A 100 -6.60 21.34 -1.07
N LEU A 101 -7.81 21.24 -0.51
CA LEU A 101 -8.11 20.27 0.55
C LEU A 101 -8.05 18.83 0.05
N THR A 102 -8.49 18.59 -1.18
CA THR A 102 -8.65 17.23 -1.72
C THR A 102 -7.39 16.69 -2.38
N VAL A 103 -6.38 17.51 -2.71
CA VAL A 103 -5.15 17.07 -3.41
C VAL A 103 -4.31 16.06 -2.60
N LEU A 104 -4.37 16.12 -1.27
CA LEU A 104 -3.56 15.27 -0.38
C LEU A 104 -3.97 13.80 -0.42
N LEU A 105 -5.28 13.52 -0.51
CA LEU A 105 -5.81 12.15 -0.52
C LEU A 105 -5.37 11.33 -1.75
N PRO A 106 -5.54 11.79 -3.01
CA PRO A 106 -5.07 11.05 -4.17
C PRO A 106 -3.55 10.97 -4.22
N LEU A 107 -2.81 11.96 -3.70
CA LEU A 107 -1.36 11.85 -3.55
C LEU A 107 -0.97 10.70 -2.62
N ALA A 108 -1.56 10.65 -1.42
CA ALA A 108 -1.29 9.58 -0.46
C ALA A 108 -1.64 8.20 -1.02
N MET A 109 -2.83 8.09 -1.65
CA MET A 109 -3.26 6.86 -2.31
C MET A 109 -2.34 6.48 -3.48
N PHE A 110 -1.89 7.44 -4.29
CA PHE A 110 -0.96 7.18 -5.38
C PHE A 110 0.38 6.65 -4.87
N LEU A 111 0.97 7.29 -3.85
CA LEU A 111 2.23 6.86 -3.24
C LEU A 111 2.12 5.45 -2.65
N TYR A 112 1.00 5.12 -2.00
CA TYR A 112 0.74 3.78 -1.50
C TYR A 112 0.70 2.74 -2.63
N HIS A 113 0.12 3.07 -3.79
CA HIS A 113 0.15 2.17 -4.94
C HIS A 113 1.54 2.03 -5.58
N VAL A 114 2.36 3.08 -5.55
CA VAL A 114 3.78 3.00 -5.94
C VAL A 114 4.52 2.04 -5.01
N TYR A 115 4.28 2.13 -3.70
CA TYR A 115 4.82 1.19 -2.72
C TYR A 115 4.39 -0.26 -3.00
N LEU A 116 3.11 -0.50 -3.31
CA LEU A 116 2.62 -1.85 -3.65
C LEU A 116 3.28 -2.41 -4.92
N ILE A 117 3.50 -1.57 -5.94
CA ILE A 117 4.27 -1.98 -7.13
C ILE A 117 5.71 -2.32 -6.73
N TRP A 118 6.32 -1.48 -5.89
CA TRP A 118 7.69 -1.71 -5.43
C TRP A 118 7.85 -3.02 -4.67
N SER A 119 6.93 -3.34 -3.75
CA SER A 119 6.93 -4.60 -3.02
C SER A 119 6.37 -5.79 -3.81
N GLY A 120 5.86 -5.59 -5.02
CA GLY A 120 5.25 -6.65 -5.83
C GLY A 120 3.95 -7.20 -5.25
N MET A 121 3.31 -6.48 -4.33
CA MET A 121 2.12 -6.93 -3.62
C MET A 121 0.84 -6.28 -4.15
N THR A 122 -0.30 -6.95 -3.92
CA THR A 122 -1.63 -6.32 -4.02
C THR A 122 -2.02 -5.73 -2.65
N THR A 123 -3.09 -4.94 -2.60
CA THR A 123 -3.65 -4.44 -1.34
C THR A 123 -4.03 -5.58 -0.39
N ASN A 124 -4.65 -6.64 -0.91
CA ASN A 124 -5.02 -7.84 -0.16
C ASN A 124 -3.78 -8.54 0.40
N GLU A 125 -2.73 -8.66 -0.40
CA GLU A 125 -1.50 -9.33 0.03
C GLU A 125 -0.76 -8.49 1.06
N SER A 126 -0.77 -7.16 0.92
CA SER A 126 -0.22 -6.27 1.94
C SER A 126 -0.98 -6.33 3.27
N ALA A 127 -2.30 -6.58 3.24
CA ALA A 127 -3.10 -6.78 4.45
C ALA A 127 -2.73 -8.10 5.13
N LYS A 128 -2.58 -9.19 4.36
CA LYS A 128 -2.10 -10.48 4.90
C LYS A 128 -0.72 -10.37 5.56
N TRP A 129 0.18 -9.57 4.98
CA TRP A 129 1.48 -9.28 5.61
C TRP A 129 1.36 -8.43 6.87
N GLY A 130 0.32 -7.60 6.98
CA GLY A 130 -0.05 -6.89 8.20
C GLY A 130 -0.42 -7.85 9.32
N ASP A 131 -1.31 -8.81 9.04
CA ASP A 131 -1.69 -9.86 10.01
C ASP A 131 -0.44 -10.60 10.52
N TRP A 132 0.44 -11.03 9.62
CA TRP A 132 1.70 -11.68 10.01
C TRP A 132 2.62 -10.80 10.85
N ARG A 133 2.70 -9.50 10.56
CA ARG A 133 3.52 -8.58 11.36
C ARG A 133 3.01 -8.50 12.79
N ASP A 134 1.70 -8.47 12.95
CA ASP A 134 1.06 -8.34 14.25
C ASP A 134 1.22 -9.68 15.02
N ASP A 135 1.01 -10.84 14.36
CA ASP A 135 1.28 -12.18 14.95
C ASP A 135 2.77 -12.39 15.33
N ILE A 136 3.71 -11.83 14.54
CA ILE A 136 5.15 -11.83 14.86
C ILE A 136 5.43 -10.97 16.08
N ALA A 137 4.79 -9.80 16.20
CA ALA A 137 4.95 -8.92 17.35
C ALA A 137 4.46 -9.59 18.65
N ASP A 138 3.43 -10.43 18.55
CA ASP A 138 2.92 -11.25 19.64
C ASP A 138 3.79 -12.50 19.93
N GLY A 139 4.82 -12.76 19.11
CA GLY A 139 5.77 -13.86 19.30
C GLY A 139 5.22 -15.25 18.96
N LEU A 140 4.12 -15.32 18.19
CA LEU A 140 3.38 -16.54 17.87
C LEU A 140 3.87 -17.25 16.60
N VAL A 141 4.84 -16.64 15.91
CA VAL A 141 5.24 -17.06 14.56
C VAL A 141 6.64 -17.65 14.53
N PHE A 142 6.76 -18.79 13.86
CA PHE A 142 8.00 -19.53 13.71
C PHE A 142 8.32 -19.76 12.24
N LYS A 143 9.61 -19.70 11.92
CA LYS A 143 10.17 -19.90 10.58
C LYS A 143 11.11 -21.09 10.57
N ALA A 144 11.00 -21.92 9.53
CA ALA A 144 11.94 -22.99 9.24
C ALA A 144 12.19 -23.07 7.72
N ARG A 145 13.19 -23.87 7.32
CA ARG A 145 13.38 -24.20 5.91
C ARG A 145 12.39 -25.27 5.48
N LYS A 146 11.76 -25.08 4.33
CA LYS A 146 10.74 -26.00 3.82
C LYS A 146 11.36 -27.38 3.55
N SER A 147 12.58 -27.45 3.04
CA SER A 147 13.30 -28.70 2.79
C SER A 147 13.62 -29.50 4.05
N GLU A 148 13.83 -28.81 5.18
CA GLU A 148 14.18 -29.44 6.46
C GLU A 148 12.95 -30.00 7.17
N ILE A 149 11.78 -29.38 7.00
CA ILE A 149 10.52 -29.82 7.62
C ILE A 149 9.78 -30.84 6.74
N TYR A 150 9.85 -30.68 5.41
CA TYR A 150 9.17 -31.53 4.44
C TYR A 150 10.18 -32.31 3.57
N PRO A 151 10.94 -33.27 4.13
CA PRO A 151 11.99 -33.99 3.41
C PRO A 151 11.45 -34.96 2.34
N GLN A 152 10.19 -35.39 2.46
CA GLN A 152 9.49 -36.17 1.44
C GLN A 152 8.30 -35.36 0.92
N LYS A 153 8.15 -35.29 -0.42
CA LYS A 153 6.90 -34.84 -1.04
C LYS A 153 5.77 -35.59 -0.37
N HIS A 154 4.84 -34.87 0.26
CA HIS A 154 3.65 -35.45 0.88
C HIS A 154 3.04 -36.47 -0.10
N PRO A 155 2.51 -37.63 0.33
CA PRO A 155 1.87 -38.58 -0.58
C PRO A 155 0.76 -37.93 -1.43
N ASP A 156 0.07 -36.92 -0.87
CA ASP A 156 -0.93 -36.10 -1.55
C ASP A 156 -0.36 -34.97 -2.43
N ALA A 157 0.97 -34.79 -2.44
CA ALA A 157 1.71 -33.86 -3.32
C ALA A 157 1.86 -34.40 -4.76
N HIS A 158 1.07 -35.41 -5.14
CA HIS A 158 0.84 -35.75 -6.55
C HIS A 158 0.19 -34.58 -7.32
N ILE A 159 -0.43 -33.63 -6.61
CA ILE A 159 -0.61 -32.28 -7.13
C ILE A 159 0.76 -31.59 -7.08
N VAL A 160 1.62 -31.91 -8.05
CA VAL A 160 2.76 -31.04 -8.36
C VAL A 160 2.11 -29.75 -8.80
N GLU A 161 2.07 -28.76 -7.90
CA GLU A 161 1.68 -27.41 -8.28
C GLU A 161 2.50 -27.06 -9.52
N PRO A 162 1.85 -26.82 -10.67
CA PRO A 162 2.57 -26.54 -11.89
C PRO A 162 3.51 -25.38 -11.61
N TYR A 163 4.74 -25.45 -12.14
CA TYR A 163 5.67 -24.35 -12.00
C TYR A 163 4.99 -23.07 -12.51
N VAL A 164 4.61 -22.22 -11.57
CA VAL A 164 4.10 -20.89 -11.86
C VAL A 164 5.29 -19.93 -11.77
N PRO A 165 5.49 -19.05 -12.76
CA PRO A 165 6.55 -18.06 -12.70
C PRO A 165 6.43 -17.11 -11.50
N TRP A 166 5.25 -17.05 -10.88
CA TRP A 166 4.92 -16.22 -9.74
C TRP A 166 3.89 -16.97 -8.88
N PRO A 167 4.01 -16.96 -7.53
CA PRO A 167 5.03 -16.30 -6.70
C PRO A 167 6.42 -16.97 -6.75
N ILE A 168 7.46 -16.30 -6.22
CA ILE A 168 8.81 -16.84 -6.14
C ILE A 168 8.83 -18.03 -5.18
N GLN A 169 9.32 -19.17 -5.67
CA GLN A 169 9.54 -20.35 -4.84
C GLN A 169 10.79 -20.14 -3.98
N VAL A 170 10.59 -20.13 -2.67
CA VAL A 170 11.65 -19.94 -1.68
C VAL A 170 11.61 -21.08 -0.66
N ASP A 171 12.79 -21.48 -0.19
CA ASP A 171 12.94 -22.51 0.84
C ASP A 171 12.67 -21.94 2.24
N GLN A 172 11.46 -21.44 2.44
CA GLN A 172 10.98 -20.96 3.74
C GLN A 172 9.55 -21.47 3.99
N THR A 173 9.25 -21.75 5.24
CA THR A 173 7.89 -22.01 5.69
C THR A 173 7.64 -21.24 6.99
N LEU A 174 6.44 -20.70 7.14
CA LEU A 174 5.99 -19.96 8.31
C LEU A 174 4.83 -20.71 8.92
N ILE A 175 4.81 -20.82 10.24
CA ILE A 175 3.69 -21.37 10.96
C ILE A 175 3.35 -20.51 12.16
N PHE A 176 2.07 -20.56 12.50
CA PHE A 176 1.48 -19.94 13.65
C PHE A 176 1.21 -20.97 14.76
N THR A 177 1.44 -20.59 16.00
CA THR A 177 1.15 -21.40 17.20
C THR A 177 0.20 -20.66 18.14
N ASP A 178 -0.92 -21.28 18.51
CA ASP A 178 -1.91 -20.68 19.42
C ASP A 178 -1.33 -20.38 20.82
N ASP A 179 -0.38 -21.21 21.29
CA ASP A 179 0.19 -21.13 22.64
C ASP A 179 1.47 -20.26 22.72
N GLY A 180 1.96 -19.72 21.60
CA GLY A 180 3.23 -18.98 21.50
C GLY A 180 4.51 -19.80 21.76
N ASN A 181 4.37 -21.08 22.11
CA ASN A 181 5.47 -22.00 22.33
C ASN A 181 6.01 -22.55 20.99
N PRO A 182 7.33 -22.82 20.89
CA PRO A 182 7.89 -23.44 19.70
C PRO A 182 7.19 -24.77 19.38
N PRO A 183 7.10 -25.14 18.10
CA PRO A 183 6.60 -26.44 17.67
C PRO A 183 7.34 -27.57 18.37
N ARG A 184 6.62 -28.55 18.93
CA ARG A 184 7.21 -29.72 19.58
C ARG A 184 7.26 -30.91 18.65
N VAL A 185 8.24 -31.80 18.83
CA VAL A 185 8.38 -33.01 18.01
C VAL A 185 7.07 -33.82 18.03
N GLY A 186 6.55 -34.15 16.85
CA GLY A 186 5.24 -34.83 16.72
C GLY A 186 4.03 -33.91 16.53
N PHE A 187 4.26 -32.60 16.33
CA PHE A 187 3.19 -31.67 15.94
C PHE A 187 2.49 -32.10 14.64
N SER A 188 1.20 -31.84 14.54
CA SER A 188 0.44 -32.03 13.30
C SER A 188 0.14 -30.68 12.65
N LEU A 189 0.23 -30.62 11.33
CA LEU A 189 -0.13 -29.43 10.56
C LEU A 189 -1.63 -29.42 10.32
N ALA A 190 -2.24 -28.25 10.49
CA ALA A 190 -3.59 -28.04 10.02
C ALA A 190 -3.65 -28.22 8.49
N ARG A 191 -4.84 -28.52 7.96
CA ARG A 191 -5.08 -28.72 6.52
C ARG A 191 -4.61 -27.54 5.64
N GLU A 192 -4.54 -26.33 6.21
CA GLU A 192 -4.08 -25.12 5.53
C GLU A 192 -2.56 -24.90 5.61
N CYS A 193 -1.83 -25.79 6.29
CA CYS A 193 -0.37 -25.76 6.48
C CYS A 193 0.19 -24.44 7.07
N SER A 194 -0.65 -23.62 7.68
CA SER A 194 -0.32 -22.31 8.26
C SER A 194 -0.34 -22.32 9.79
N SER A 195 -1.00 -23.30 10.41
CA SER A 195 -1.05 -23.49 11.85
C SER A 195 -0.72 -24.93 12.22
N ILE A 196 -0.29 -25.11 13.47
CA ILE A 196 0.03 -26.43 14.02
C ILE A 196 -0.82 -26.74 15.24
N THR A 197 -1.10 -28.02 15.43
CA THR A 197 -1.63 -28.55 16.68
C THR A 197 -0.51 -29.25 17.42
N GLN A 198 -0.23 -28.79 18.64
CA GLN A 198 0.79 -29.39 19.50
C GLN A 198 0.40 -30.83 19.86
N PRO A 199 1.38 -31.74 20.04
CA PRO A 199 1.10 -33.10 20.48
C PRO A 199 0.46 -33.09 21.88
N GLY A 200 -0.38 -34.08 22.16
CA GLY A 200 -1.00 -34.24 23.49
C GLY A 200 0.00 -34.59 24.60
N ASP A 201 1.23 -34.94 24.24
CA ASP A 201 2.33 -35.18 25.18
C ASP A 201 2.93 -33.84 25.65
N LEU A 202 2.71 -33.52 26.92
CA LEU A 202 3.13 -32.28 27.57
C LEU A 202 4.65 -32.21 27.81
N ASP A 203 5.38 -33.32 27.69
CA ASP A 203 6.85 -33.36 27.85
C ASP A 203 7.59 -33.41 26.50
N ALA A 204 6.88 -33.31 25.37
CA ALA A 204 7.48 -33.31 24.06
C ALA A 204 8.47 -32.14 23.87
N ILE A 205 9.70 -32.47 23.45
CA ILE A 205 10.80 -31.53 23.25
C ILE A 205 10.49 -30.59 22.07
N ALA A 206 10.87 -29.31 22.21
CA ALA A 206 10.78 -28.34 21.12
C ALA A 206 11.66 -28.73 19.93
N ASP A 207 11.12 -28.64 18.72
CA ASP A 207 11.85 -28.85 17.47
C ASP A 207 12.72 -27.62 17.18
N LEU A 208 14.04 -27.81 17.29
CA LEU A 208 15.06 -26.77 17.12
C LEU A 208 15.17 -26.25 15.67
N ARG A 209 14.54 -26.90 14.69
CA ARG A 209 14.52 -26.41 13.29
C ARG A 209 13.68 -25.14 13.14
N TRP A 210 12.78 -24.88 14.09
CA TRP A 210 11.92 -23.70 14.09
C TRP A 210 12.56 -22.55 14.86
N MET A 211 12.75 -21.44 14.16
CA MET A 211 13.24 -20.20 14.75
C MET A 211 12.07 -19.24 14.96
N ARG A 212 11.93 -18.71 16.17
CA ARG A 212 10.94 -17.65 16.45
C ARG A 212 11.33 -16.40 15.67
N LEU A 213 10.38 -15.84 14.94
CA LEU A 213 10.58 -14.57 14.24
C LEU A 213 10.38 -13.39 15.19
N GLN A 214 11.26 -12.39 15.07
CA GLN A 214 11.17 -11.14 15.84
C GLN A 214 10.67 -9.97 14.97
N SER A 215 10.87 -10.06 13.66
CA SER A 215 10.48 -9.02 12.73
C SER A 215 10.03 -9.59 11.39
N LEU A 216 9.07 -8.92 10.77
CA LEU A 216 8.66 -9.22 9.39
C LEU A 216 9.83 -9.04 8.38
N LYS A 217 10.83 -8.23 8.72
CA LYS A 217 12.03 -8.02 7.87
C LYS A 217 12.82 -9.30 7.61
N ASP A 218 12.73 -10.28 8.51
CA ASP A 218 13.42 -11.57 8.38
C ASP A 218 12.66 -12.55 7.48
N VAL A 219 11.48 -12.17 7.00
CA VAL A 219 10.66 -12.96 6.10
C VAL A 219 10.87 -12.52 4.66
N VAL A 220 11.15 -13.48 3.77
CA VAL A 220 11.32 -13.17 2.35
C VAL A 220 9.96 -12.90 1.74
N ASN A 221 9.80 -11.73 1.11
CA ASN A 221 8.61 -11.41 0.35
C ASN A 221 8.58 -12.22 -0.96
N ILE A 222 7.76 -13.26 -1.00
CA ILE A 222 7.62 -14.16 -2.15
C ILE A 222 7.01 -13.51 -3.39
N TYR A 223 6.39 -12.34 -3.22
CA TYR A 223 5.73 -11.62 -4.31
C TYR A 223 6.67 -10.64 -5.03
N ASP A 224 7.77 -10.23 -4.40
CA ASP A 224 8.69 -9.23 -4.95
C ASP A 224 9.69 -9.83 -5.93
N ARG A 225 9.61 -9.44 -7.20
CA ARG A 225 10.56 -9.83 -8.26
C ARG A 225 11.56 -8.72 -8.60
N GLY A 226 11.57 -7.63 -7.81
CA GLY A 226 12.30 -6.40 -8.05
C GLY A 226 11.45 -5.32 -8.74
N PHE A 227 11.66 -4.06 -8.35
CA PHE A 227 10.85 -2.91 -8.78
C PHE A 227 10.53 -2.88 -10.28
N TRP A 228 11.54 -3.02 -11.14
CA TRP A 228 11.34 -2.96 -12.60
C TRP A 228 10.55 -4.13 -13.17
N ALA A 229 10.71 -5.34 -12.58
CA ALA A 229 9.94 -6.50 -12.98
C ALA A 229 8.47 -6.35 -12.55
N ASN A 230 8.24 -5.91 -11.32
CA ASN A 230 6.91 -5.65 -10.79
C ASN A 230 6.22 -4.50 -11.54
N LEU A 231 6.94 -3.44 -11.89
CA LEU A 231 6.44 -2.31 -12.67
C LEU A 231 6.05 -2.73 -14.08
N ARG A 232 6.89 -3.53 -14.75
CA ARG A 232 6.59 -4.06 -16.09
C ARG A 232 5.33 -4.94 -16.07
N ASP A 233 5.21 -5.79 -15.05
CA ASP A 233 4.04 -6.65 -14.87
C ASP A 233 2.77 -5.83 -14.58
N ALA A 234 2.88 -4.84 -13.68
CA ALA A 234 1.79 -3.94 -13.30
C ALA A 234 1.29 -3.06 -14.46
N LEU A 235 2.18 -2.68 -15.38
CA LEU A 235 1.83 -1.89 -16.57
C LEU A 235 1.44 -2.77 -17.76
N HIS A 236 1.41 -4.11 -17.59
CA HIS A 236 1.21 -5.08 -18.67
C HIS A 236 2.11 -4.80 -19.89
N LEU A 237 3.30 -4.26 -19.65
CA LEU A 237 4.33 -4.05 -20.66
C LEU A 237 4.97 -5.42 -20.97
N ARG A 238 4.20 -6.36 -21.52
CA ARG A 238 4.72 -7.63 -22.02
C ARG A 238 4.89 -7.54 -23.53
N ARG A 239 6.06 -7.99 -23.98
CA ARG A 239 6.32 -8.41 -25.36
C ARG A 239 5.31 -9.47 -25.79
#